data_AF-A0A2W6SS10-F1
#
_entry.id   AF-A0A2W6SS10-F1
#
_cell.length_a   1.000
_cell.length_b   1.000
_cell.length_c   1.000
_cell.angle_alpha   90.00
_cell.angle_beta   90.00
_cell.angle_gamma   90.00
#
_symmetry.space_group_name_H-M   'P 1'
#
loop_
_entity.id
_entity.type
_entity.pdbx_description
1 polymer ?
#
loop_
_entity_poly.entity_id
_entity_poly.type
_entity_poly.pdbx_seq_one_letter_code
_entity_poly.pdbx_strand_id
1 'polypeptide(L)'
;ELILMLKESYKAGNTLTEAIRILVNRLFSEFGLLILDGDSRELKKQVKGIFKDELLNFSLNKISKEKVDFLTEKYGKVQVNPREINLFYLSETRDRIDFDGNNYFIVDKNISFTEEEILNELENSPEKFSPNALMRPVYQECVLPNLAYIGGNAEIMYWLELKDYFKKINIPFPVLIPRNSMLFLKEKTLGKIQKLNLRIEDFFENFTTIINHKIVEDNSILRLLDEKESLLMSNFSELKAVAETTEKSFGNMVKAEEVRQLKSFARMKKRLLHAEKIKQSELLERLENLFLDVHPSKNWQERVYNFSVFFADFGYSWLETCLEEMVVQESKLIIVAI
;
A
#
# COMPACT_ATOMS: atom_id res chain seq x y z
N GLU A 1 -15.27 -20.62 -20.08
CA GLU A 1 -13.87 -20.43 -20.51
C GLU A 1 -12.89 -20.34 -19.35
N LEU A 2 -13.05 -19.39 -18.42
CA LEU A 2 -12.20 -19.20 -17.23
C LEU A 2 -11.85 -20.51 -16.48
N ILE A 3 -12.83 -21.36 -16.20
CA ILE A 3 -12.60 -22.65 -15.52
C ILE A 3 -11.64 -23.56 -16.30
N LEU A 4 -11.75 -23.59 -17.63
CA LEU A 4 -10.86 -24.41 -18.48
C LEU A 4 -9.44 -23.85 -18.43
N MET A 5 -9.29 -22.53 -18.52
CA MET A 5 -8.00 -21.84 -18.42
C MET A 5 -7.31 -22.14 -17.08
N LEU A 6 -8.05 -22.12 -15.97
CA LEU A 6 -7.51 -22.47 -14.64
C LEU A 6 -7.15 -23.95 -14.54
N LYS A 7 -7.98 -24.86 -15.08
CA LYS A 7 -7.66 -26.31 -15.07
C LYS A 7 -6.43 -26.65 -15.91
N GLU A 8 -6.23 -25.96 -17.02
CA GLU A 8 -5.04 -26.09 -17.86
C GLU A 8 -3.80 -25.57 -17.13
N SER A 9 -3.90 -24.37 -16.56
CA SER A 9 -2.79 -23.71 -15.88
C SER A 9 -2.34 -24.48 -14.63
N TYR A 10 -3.28 -24.84 -13.75
CA TYR A 10 -3.01 -25.50 -12.48
C TYR A 10 -3.10 -27.03 -12.55
N LYS A 11 -2.79 -27.61 -13.71
CA LYS A 11 -2.75 -29.06 -13.89
C LYS A 11 -1.68 -29.70 -13.01
N ALA A 12 -1.95 -30.90 -12.50
CA ALA A 12 -0.97 -31.69 -11.76
C ALA A 12 0.32 -31.90 -12.59
N GLY A 13 1.47 -31.65 -11.95
CA GLY A 13 2.79 -31.68 -12.58
C GLY A 13 3.38 -30.28 -12.82
N ASN A 14 2.55 -29.24 -12.93
CA ASN A 14 3.04 -27.87 -13.04
C ASN A 14 3.43 -27.31 -11.66
N THR A 15 4.55 -26.61 -11.61
CA THR A 15 4.89 -25.71 -10.51
C THR A 15 3.96 -24.49 -10.49
N LEU A 16 3.92 -23.76 -9.38
CA LEU A 16 3.15 -22.51 -9.30
C LEU A 16 3.61 -21.49 -10.34
N THR A 17 4.93 -21.38 -10.58
CA THR A 17 5.51 -20.50 -11.59
C THR A 17 5.04 -20.86 -13.00
N GLU A 18 5.05 -22.15 -13.35
CA GLU A 18 4.56 -22.63 -14.64
C GLU A 18 3.06 -22.38 -14.81
N ALA A 19 2.27 -22.64 -13.77
CA ALA A 19 0.84 -22.40 -13.79
C ALA A 19 0.51 -20.92 -14.03
N ILE A 20 1.17 -20.01 -13.31
CA ILE A 20 0.99 -18.56 -13.49
C ILE A 20 1.45 -18.14 -14.89
N ARG A 21 2.58 -18.66 -15.38
CA ARG A 21 3.07 -18.34 -16.73
C ARG A 21 2.07 -18.77 -17.80
N ILE A 22 1.49 -19.97 -17.70
CA ILE A 22 0.45 -20.44 -18.63
C ILE A 22 -0.78 -19.53 -18.57
N LEU A 23 -1.25 -19.21 -17.36
CA LEU A 23 -2.44 -18.37 -17.16
C LEU A 23 -2.24 -16.97 -17.74
N VAL A 24 -1.12 -16.32 -17.41
CA VAL A 24 -0.80 -14.97 -17.90
C VAL A 24 -0.58 -14.98 -19.41
N ASN A 25 0.09 -15.99 -19.95
CA ASN A 25 0.23 -16.12 -21.40
C ASN A 25 -1.12 -16.30 -22.11
N ARG A 26 -2.04 -17.08 -21.52
CA ARG A 26 -3.42 -17.20 -22.04
C ARG A 26 -4.14 -15.87 -22.09
N LEU A 27 -3.97 -15.04 -21.06
CA LEU A 27 -4.62 -13.74 -20.96
C LEU A 27 -3.99 -12.67 -21.87
N PHE A 28 -2.67 -12.72 -22.08
CA PHE A 28 -1.94 -11.59 -22.65
C PHE A 28 -1.09 -11.88 -23.89
N SER A 29 -1.11 -13.10 -24.42
CA SER A 29 -0.27 -13.47 -25.58
C SER A 29 -0.55 -12.64 -26.83
N GLU A 30 -1.81 -12.24 -27.07
CA GLU A 30 -2.17 -11.38 -28.21
C GLU A 30 -1.56 -9.98 -28.13
N PHE A 31 -1.23 -9.51 -26.92
CA PHE A 31 -0.54 -8.23 -26.69
C PHE A 31 0.99 -8.36 -26.78
N GLY A 32 1.52 -9.56 -27.05
CA GLY A 32 2.96 -9.79 -27.14
C GLY A 32 3.70 -9.73 -25.78
N LEU A 33 3.00 -10.00 -24.68
CA LEU A 33 3.61 -10.00 -23.34
C LEU A 33 4.69 -11.08 -23.24
N LEU A 34 5.92 -10.65 -22.94
CA LEU A 34 7.03 -11.54 -22.61
C LEU A 34 7.08 -11.79 -21.11
N ILE A 35 7.13 -13.06 -20.73
CA ILE A 35 7.19 -13.49 -19.33
C ILE A 35 8.58 -14.04 -19.05
N LEU A 36 9.27 -13.46 -18.06
CA LEU A 36 10.60 -13.88 -17.65
C LEU A 36 10.54 -14.53 -16.27
N ASP A 37 11.12 -15.72 -16.16
CA ASP A 37 11.35 -16.35 -14.86
C ASP A 37 12.67 -15.86 -14.28
N GLY A 38 12.58 -15.09 -13.19
CA GLY A 38 13.74 -14.53 -12.49
C GLY A 38 14.63 -15.60 -11.84
N ASP A 39 14.18 -16.84 -11.71
CA ASP A 39 14.95 -17.95 -11.14
C ASP A 39 15.78 -18.73 -12.19
N SER A 40 15.94 -18.17 -13.39
CA SER A 40 16.76 -18.77 -14.44
C SER A 40 18.26 -18.67 -14.17
N ARG A 41 18.96 -19.81 -14.22
CA ARG A 41 20.42 -19.90 -14.15
C ARG A 41 21.13 -18.99 -15.15
N GLU A 42 20.63 -18.89 -16.38
CA GLU A 42 21.26 -18.07 -17.43
C GLU A 42 21.16 -16.57 -17.16
N LEU A 43 20.09 -16.14 -16.48
CA LEU A 43 19.97 -14.75 -16.03
C LEU A 43 20.89 -14.49 -14.84
N LYS A 44 20.93 -15.41 -13.87
CA LYS A 44 21.77 -15.30 -12.68
C LYS A 44 23.26 -15.25 -13.01
N LYS A 45 23.69 -15.97 -14.06
CA LYS A 45 25.06 -15.91 -14.59
C LYS A 45 25.49 -14.49 -14.97
N GLN A 46 24.58 -13.67 -15.51
CA GLN A 46 24.89 -12.30 -15.97
C GLN A 46 25.18 -11.34 -14.81
N VAL A 47 24.67 -11.63 -13.62
CA VAL A 47 24.78 -10.74 -12.44
C VAL A 47 25.77 -11.22 -11.38
N LYS A 48 26.53 -12.29 -11.66
CA LYS A 48 27.50 -12.85 -10.71
C LYS A 48 28.49 -11.81 -10.17
N GLY A 49 28.94 -10.88 -11.00
CA GLY A 49 29.86 -9.82 -10.56
C GLY A 49 29.27 -8.94 -9.47
N ILE A 50 27.98 -8.57 -9.60
CA ILE A 50 27.25 -7.78 -8.60
C ILE A 50 27.00 -8.61 -7.34
N PHE A 51 26.62 -9.88 -7.48
CA PHE A 51 26.39 -10.75 -6.33
C PHE A 51 27.68 -11.03 -5.55
N LYS A 52 28.80 -11.19 -6.25
CA LYS A 52 30.12 -11.31 -5.64
C LYS A 52 30.48 -10.05 -4.84
N ASP A 53 30.29 -8.87 -5.43
CA ASP A 53 30.52 -7.61 -4.73
C ASP A 53 29.62 -7.46 -3.50
N GLU A 54 28.35 -7.85 -3.60
CA GLU A 54 27.43 -7.84 -2.47
C GLU A 54 27.87 -8.76 -1.33
N LEU A 55 28.32 -9.97 -1.64
CA LEU A 55 28.82 -10.93 -0.64
C LEU A 55 30.07 -10.42 0.07
N LEU A 56 31.01 -9.83 -0.67
CA LEU A 56 32.32 -9.45 -0.12
C LEU A 56 32.31 -8.06 0.53
N ASN A 57 31.64 -7.11 -0.10
CA ASN A 57 31.79 -5.70 0.23
C ASN A 57 30.54 -5.09 0.86
N PHE A 58 29.40 -5.77 0.84
CA PHE A 58 28.11 -5.24 1.32
C PHE A 58 27.78 -3.89 0.66
N SER A 59 28.16 -3.76 -0.61
CA SER A 59 28.20 -2.47 -1.31
C SER A 59 26.83 -1.81 -1.36
N LEU A 60 25.77 -2.58 -1.58
CA LEU A 60 24.41 -2.02 -1.63
C LEU A 60 24.07 -1.33 -0.31
N ASN A 61 24.28 -2.01 0.82
CA ASN A 61 24.03 -1.46 2.15
C ASN A 61 24.82 -0.19 2.43
N LYS A 62 26.13 -0.22 2.16
CA LYS A 62 27.03 0.90 2.44
C LYS A 62 26.67 2.13 1.61
N ILE A 63 26.34 1.94 0.33
CA ILE A 63 26.10 3.03 -0.61
C ILE A 63 24.69 3.61 -0.46
N SER A 64 23.68 2.77 -0.18
CA SER A 64 22.30 3.26 -0.02
C SER A 64 22.05 3.92 1.33
N LYS A 65 22.95 3.77 2.31
CA LYS A 65 22.77 4.23 3.70
C LYS A 65 22.37 5.71 3.79
N GLU A 66 23.14 6.60 3.19
CA GLU A 66 22.85 8.05 3.24
C GLU A 66 21.49 8.39 2.63
N LYS A 67 21.11 7.68 1.56
CA LYS A 67 19.80 7.88 0.91
C LYS A 67 18.66 7.41 1.81
N VAL A 68 18.83 6.24 2.42
CA VAL A 68 17.86 5.64 3.35
C VAL A 68 17.66 6.54 4.56
N ASP A 69 18.74 7.07 5.15
CA ASP A 69 18.69 8.00 6.28
C ASP A 69 17.93 9.28 5.90
N PHE A 70 18.26 9.88 4.74
CA PHE A 70 17.57 11.06 4.22
C PHE A 70 16.06 10.82 3.99
N LEU A 71 15.70 9.70 3.35
CA LEU A 71 14.31 9.37 3.09
C LEU A 71 13.55 9.10 4.39
N THR A 72 14.22 8.47 5.36
CA THR A 72 13.65 8.20 6.69
C THR A 72 13.35 9.47 7.46
N GLU A 73 14.29 10.42 7.47
CA GLU A 73 14.13 11.71 8.14
C GLU A 73 13.01 12.54 7.49
N LYS A 74 12.95 12.56 6.15
CA LYS A 74 12.03 13.45 5.42
C LYS A 74 10.61 12.91 5.29
N TYR A 75 10.44 11.60 5.13
CA TYR A 75 9.15 10.98 4.79
C TYR A 75 8.70 9.93 5.81
N GLY A 76 9.47 9.70 6.88
CA GLY A 76 9.21 8.66 7.86
C GLY A 76 9.75 7.30 7.41
N LYS A 77 9.30 6.23 8.06
CA LYS A 77 9.91 4.89 7.95
C LYS A 77 10.01 4.39 6.49
N VAL A 78 11.23 4.08 6.05
CA VAL A 78 11.49 3.33 4.81
C VAL A 78 10.92 1.91 4.86
N GLN A 79 10.46 1.40 3.72
CA GLN A 79 9.75 0.12 3.69
C GLN A 79 10.68 -1.09 3.79
N VAL A 80 11.90 -0.99 3.26
CA VAL A 80 12.89 -2.07 3.24
C VAL A 80 14.19 -1.52 3.79
N ASN A 81 14.74 -2.15 4.83
CA ASN A 81 16.05 -1.78 5.33
C ASN A 81 17.12 -2.63 4.62
N PRO A 82 18.17 -2.03 4.04
CA PRO A 82 19.29 -2.76 3.50
C PRO A 82 19.96 -3.62 4.58
N ARG A 83 20.15 -4.91 4.33
CA ARG A 83 20.97 -5.80 5.18
C ARG A 83 22.41 -5.75 4.72
N GLU A 84 23.36 -6.25 5.50
CA GLU A 84 24.74 -6.43 5.03
C GLU A 84 24.77 -7.30 3.77
N ILE A 85 24.04 -8.42 3.77
CA ILE A 85 23.87 -9.27 2.58
C ILE A 85 22.41 -9.23 2.10
N ASN A 86 22.20 -8.64 0.92
CA ASN A 86 20.90 -8.52 0.27
C ASN A 86 20.56 -9.71 -0.65
N LEU A 87 21.19 -10.85 -0.39
CA LEU A 87 20.95 -12.13 -1.07
C LEU A 87 20.35 -13.18 -0.11
N PHE A 88 19.71 -14.18 -0.69
CA PHE A 88 19.24 -15.41 -0.08
C PHE A 88 19.89 -16.59 -0.79
N TYR A 89 20.05 -17.71 -0.09
CA TYR A 89 20.46 -18.98 -0.66
C TYR A 89 19.22 -19.83 -0.93
N LEU A 90 19.11 -20.33 -2.16
CA LEU A 90 18.03 -21.20 -2.62
C LEU A 90 18.49 -22.66 -2.55
N SER A 91 17.73 -23.44 -1.79
CA SER A 91 17.81 -24.89 -1.73
C SER A 91 16.40 -25.45 -1.94
N GLU A 92 15.91 -26.30 -1.03
CA GLU A 92 14.48 -26.62 -0.91
C GLU A 92 13.67 -25.41 -0.40
N THR A 93 14.35 -24.50 0.30
CA THR A 93 13.80 -23.28 0.88
C THR A 93 14.64 -22.07 0.47
N ARG A 94 14.09 -20.86 0.66
CA ARG A 94 14.76 -19.59 0.42
C ARG A 94 15.21 -18.99 1.75
N ASP A 95 16.49 -19.16 2.06
CA ASP A 95 17.03 -18.90 3.39
C ASP A 95 18.04 -17.74 3.38
N ARG A 96 18.08 -16.97 4.47
CA ARG A 96 18.94 -15.78 4.56
C ARG A 96 20.41 -16.22 4.61
N ILE A 97 21.27 -15.47 3.94
CA ILE A 97 22.73 -15.57 4.09
C ILE A 97 23.14 -14.48 5.08
N ASP A 98 23.80 -14.87 6.17
CA ASP A 98 24.46 -13.97 7.13
C ASP A 98 25.97 -14.18 7.12
N PHE A 99 26.71 -13.21 7.65
CA PHE A 99 28.16 -13.26 7.80
C PHE A 99 28.53 -12.91 9.25
N ASP A 100 29.37 -13.73 9.89
CA ASP A 100 29.78 -13.52 11.30
C ASP A 100 31.12 -12.78 11.46
N GLY A 101 31.74 -12.36 10.36
CA GLY A 101 33.08 -11.79 10.31
C GLY A 101 34.14 -12.77 9.79
N ASN A 102 33.83 -14.06 9.69
CA ASN A 102 34.75 -15.08 9.18
C ASN A 102 34.09 -15.99 8.14
N ASN A 103 32.88 -16.49 8.42
CA ASN A 103 32.16 -17.41 7.54
C ASN A 103 30.76 -16.88 7.21
N TYR A 104 30.21 -17.38 6.10
CA TYR A 104 28.85 -17.17 5.66
C TYR A 104 27.98 -18.32 6.14
N PHE A 105 26.80 -18.03 6.69
CA PHE A 105 25.88 -19.04 7.23
C PHE A 105 24.52 -18.89 6.60
N ILE A 106 23.92 -20.03 6.28
CA ILE A 106 22.54 -20.09 5.84
C ILE A 106 21.65 -20.23 7.08
N VAL A 107 20.85 -19.22 7.35
CA VAL A 107 20.01 -19.16 8.54
C VAL A 107 19.04 -20.35 8.56
N ASP A 108 18.84 -20.92 9.74
CA ASP A 108 17.99 -22.10 9.98
C ASP A 108 18.45 -23.37 9.23
N LYS A 109 19.69 -23.39 8.72
CA LYS A 109 20.32 -24.55 8.08
C LYS A 109 21.69 -24.84 8.71
N ASN A 110 22.10 -26.09 8.64
CA ASN A 110 23.46 -26.50 9.02
C ASN A 110 24.43 -26.39 7.82
N ILE A 111 24.37 -25.25 7.13
CA ILE A 111 25.19 -24.95 5.94
C ILE A 111 25.99 -23.69 6.23
N SER A 112 27.30 -23.78 6.08
CA SER A 112 28.23 -22.67 6.20
C SER A 112 29.26 -22.73 5.09
N PHE A 113 29.74 -21.57 4.68
CA PHE A 113 30.77 -21.42 3.67
C PHE A 113 31.86 -20.47 4.17
N THR A 114 33.10 -20.80 3.90
CA THR A 114 34.18 -19.81 3.85
C THR A 114 33.95 -18.85 2.67
N GLU A 115 34.72 -17.76 2.62
CA GLU A 115 34.70 -16.84 1.47
C GLU A 115 34.99 -17.56 0.15
N GLU A 116 36.03 -18.40 0.11
CA GLU A 116 36.39 -19.14 -1.11
C GLU A 116 35.27 -20.09 -1.54
N GLU A 117 34.66 -20.80 -0.58
CA GLU A 117 33.58 -21.74 -0.87
C GLU A 117 32.31 -21.05 -1.39
N ILE A 118 31.87 -19.93 -0.79
CA ILE A 118 30.65 -19.25 -1.26
C ILE A 118 30.85 -18.61 -2.63
N LEU A 119 32.06 -18.10 -2.91
CA LEU A 119 32.40 -17.57 -4.23
C LEU A 119 32.47 -18.67 -5.29
N ASN A 120 33.02 -19.83 -4.94
CA ASN A 120 33.01 -20.99 -5.83
C ASN A 120 31.59 -21.53 -6.06
N GLU A 121 30.74 -21.51 -5.03
CA GLU A 121 29.32 -21.84 -5.16
C GLU A 121 28.58 -20.85 -6.07
N LEU A 122 28.85 -19.55 -5.95
CA LEU A 122 28.29 -18.53 -6.84
C LEU A 122 28.76 -18.69 -8.30
N GLU A 123 30.02 -19.07 -8.49
CA GLU A 123 30.59 -19.25 -9.83
C GLU A 123 29.96 -20.46 -10.54
N ASN A 124 29.81 -21.57 -9.81
CA ASN A 124 29.33 -22.84 -10.36
C ASN A 124 27.79 -22.94 -10.36
N SER A 125 27.11 -22.38 -9.37
CA SER A 125 25.67 -22.53 -9.11
C SER A 125 24.97 -21.19 -8.83
N PRO A 126 25.05 -20.20 -9.74
CA PRO A 126 24.49 -18.86 -9.51
C PRO A 126 22.97 -18.85 -9.31
N GLU A 127 22.26 -19.86 -9.81
CA GLU A 127 20.83 -20.08 -9.56
C GLU A 127 20.49 -20.24 -8.08
N LYS A 128 21.45 -20.67 -7.25
CA LYS A 128 21.23 -20.75 -5.81
C LYS A 128 21.23 -19.39 -5.10
N PHE A 129 21.52 -18.29 -5.79
CA PHE A 129 21.57 -16.96 -5.19
C PHE A 129 20.38 -16.11 -5.64
N SER A 130 19.51 -15.78 -4.68
CA SER A 130 18.27 -15.04 -4.92
C SER A 130 18.31 -13.65 -4.27
N PRO A 131 18.08 -12.57 -5.02
CA PRO A 131 18.08 -11.24 -4.44
C PRO A 131 16.88 -11.05 -3.51
N ASN A 132 17.06 -10.26 -2.45
CA ASN A 132 15.95 -9.76 -1.66
C ASN A 132 15.19 -8.64 -2.39
N ALA A 133 14.20 -8.02 -1.74
CA ALA A 133 13.41 -6.95 -2.34
C ALA A 133 14.26 -5.78 -2.87
N LEU A 134 15.39 -5.47 -2.23
CA LEU A 134 16.23 -4.32 -2.54
C LEU A 134 17.29 -4.64 -3.61
N MET A 135 17.81 -5.87 -3.65
CA MET A 135 18.72 -6.32 -4.72
C MET A 135 17.98 -6.75 -6.00
N ARG A 136 16.67 -7.05 -5.92
CA ARG A 136 15.88 -7.49 -7.07
C ARG A 136 15.80 -6.43 -8.19
N PRO A 137 15.59 -5.13 -7.93
CA PRO A 137 15.74 -4.07 -8.92
C PRO A 137 17.07 -4.12 -9.68
N VAL A 138 18.17 -4.27 -8.96
CA VAL A 138 19.52 -4.31 -9.55
C VAL A 138 19.67 -5.51 -10.47
N TYR A 139 19.21 -6.68 -10.00
CA TYR A 139 19.18 -7.88 -10.82
C TYR A 139 18.38 -7.67 -12.11
N GLN A 140 17.18 -7.07 -12.00
CA GLN A 140 16.29 -6.82 -13.12
C GLN A 140 16.93 -5.88 -14.16
N GLU A 141 17.50 -4.75 -13.75
CA GLU A 141 18.11 -3.77 -14.66
C GLU A 141 19.44 -4.24 -15.26
N CYS A 142 20.10 -5.21 -14.63
CA CYS A 142 21.32 -5.80 -15.18
C CYS A 142 21.01 -6.79 -16.31
N VAL A 143 19.90 -7.54 -16.21
CA VAL A 143 19.51 -8.54 -17.21
C VAL A 143 18.56 -8.01 -18.28
N LEU A 144 17.86 -6.90 -18.02
CA LEU A 144 16.92 -6.28 -18.96
C LEU A 144 17.27 -4.81 -19.20
N PRO A 145 17.24 -4.35 -20.47
CA PRO A 145 17.36 -2.94 -20.80
C PRO A 145 16.03 -2.22 -20.56
N ASN A 146 15.63 -2.02 -19.30
CA ASN A 146 14.32 -1.44 -18.99
C ASN A 146 14.32 0.07 -19.22
N LEU A 147 13.31 0.55 -19.95
CA LEU A 147 13.03 1.97 -20.07
C LEU A 147 12.34 2.50 -18.81
N ALA A 148 11.36 1.74 -18.31
CA ALA A 148 10.54 2.13 -17.17
C ALA A 148 10.26 0.92 -16.27
N TYR A 149 10.19 1.19 -14.97
CA TYR A 149 9.71 0.27 -13.96
C TYR A 149 8.29 0.66 -13.55
N ILE A 150 7.34 -0.26 -13.74
CA ILE A 150 5.95 -0.09 -13.29
C ILE A 150 5.79 -0.86 -11.97
N GLY A 151 5.49 -0.15 -10.87
CA GLY A 151 5.40 -0.77 -9.55
C GLY A 151 4.35 -0.14 -8.64
N GLY A 152 3.97 -0.85 -7.58
CA GLY A 152 3.13 -0.25 -6.54
C GLY A 152 3.88 0.85 -5.78
N ASN A 153 3.15 1.74 -5.09
CA ASN A 153 3.74 2.83 -4.29
C ASN A 153 4.82 2.34 -3.32
N ALA A 154 4.59 1.18 -2.70
CA ALA A 154 5.55 0.50 -1.84
C ALA A 154 6.89 0.21 -2.53
N GLU A 155 6.82 -0.23 -3.78
CA GLU A 155 7.98 -0.59 -4.56
C GLU A 155 8.73 0.65 -5.03
N ILE A 156 8.01 1.65 -5.52
CA ILE A 156 8.60 2.93 -5.94
C ILE A 156 9.44 3.52 -4.78
N MET A 157 8.97 3.41 -3.54
CA MET A 157 9.72 3.90 -2.38
C MET A 157 11.09 3.24 -2.21
N TYR A 158 11.19 1.89 -2.24
CA TYR A 158 12.50 1.25 -2.07
C TYR A 158 13.38 1.40 -3.32
N TRP A 159 12.81 1.62 -4.50
CA TRP A 159 13.61 1.96 -5.69
C TRP A 159 14.35 3.28 -5.50
N LEU A 160 13.72 4.28 -4.87
CA LEU A 160 14.36 5.58 -4.61
C LEU A 160 15.58 5.49 -3.68
N GLU A 161 15.66 4.44 -2.85
CA GLU A 161 16.81 4.16 -1.99
C GLU A 161 18.06 3.75 -2.79
N LEU A 162 17.88 3.24 -4.02
CA LEU A 162 18.94 2.62 -4.82
C LEU A 162 19.66 3.56 -5.78
N LYS A 163 19.22 4.81 -5.93
CA LYS A 163 19.72 5.72 -6.97
C LYS A 163 21.25 5.85 -6.98
N ASP A 164 21.86 5.98 -5.80
CA ASP A 164 23.31 6.13 -5.68
C ASP A 164 24.06 4.81 -5.93
N TYR A 165 23.43 3.68 -5.61
CA TYR A 165 23.97 2.35 -5.91
C TYR A 165 24.01 2.09 -7.41
N PHE A 166 22.92 2.39 -8.14
CA PHE A 166 22.89 2.30 -9.61
C PHE A 166 23.98 3.13 -10.28
N LYS A 167 24.20 4.36 -9.78
CA LYS A 167 25.29 5.22 -10.24
C LYS A 167 26.67 4.58 -10.01
N LYS A 168 26.88 3.90 -8.87
CA LYS A 168 28.15 3.22 -8.56
C LYS A 168 28.44 2.06 -9.52
N ILE A 169 27.44 1.24 -9.80
CA ILE A 169 27.58 0.05 -10.66
C ILE A 169 27.45 0.38 -12.16
N ASN A 170 27.28 1.65 -12.51
CA ASN A 170 27.15 2.15 -13.88
C ASN A 170 26.03 1.48 -14.68
N ILE A 171 24.90 1.21 -14.02
CA ILE A 171 23.67 0.73 -14.66
C ILE A 171 22.67 1.89 -14.72
N PRO A 172 22.01 2.14 -15.87
CA PRO A 172 20.97 3.16 -15.96
C PRO A 172 19.88 2.94 -14.91
N PHE A 173 19.47 4.03 -14.25
CA PHE A 173 18.32 4.00 -13.35
C PHE A 173 17.05 4.23 -14.18
N PRO A 174 16.07 3.32 -14.18
CA PRO A 174 14.89 3.41 -15.04
C PRO A 174 13.95 4.52 -14.61
N VAL A 175 13.03 4.90 -15.51
CA VAL A 175 11.91 5.77 -15.13
C VAL A 175 10.97 5.01 -14.21
N LEU A 176 10.75 5.53 -13.00
CA LEU A 176 9.83 4.93 -12.05
C LEU A 176 8.41 5.45 -12.28
N ILE A 177 7.47 4.54 -12.53
CA ILE A 177 6.06 4.87 -12.77
C ILE A 177 5.20 4.09 -11.76
N PRO A 178 4.48 4.77 -10.86
CA PRO A 178 3.50 4.11 -10.02
C PRO A 178 2.39 3.51 -10.90
N ARG A 179 2.05 2.24 -10.69
CA ARG A 179 1.00 1.57 -11.44
C ARG A 179 -0.36 2.23 -11.21
N ASN A 180 -1.22 2.17 -12.22
CA ASN A 180 -2.63 2.52 -12.05
C ASN A 180 -3.32 1.60 -11.03
N SER A 181 -4.30 2.16 -10.35
CA SER A 181 -5.27 1.41 -9.55
C SER A 181 -6.63 1.48 -10.23
N MET A 182 -7.38 0.38 -10.21
CA MET A 182 -8.71 0.33 -10.79
C MET A 182 -9.74 -0.10 -9.75
N LEU A 183 -10.91 0.51 -9.83
CA LEU A 183 -12.08 0.19 -9.04
C LEU A 183 -13.25 -0.04 -9.99
N PHE A 184 -13.83 -1.24 -9.94
CA PHE A 184 -14.98 -1.61 -10.75
C PHE A 184 -16.24 -1.57 -9.88
N LEU A 185 -17.18 -0.70 -10.23
CA LEU A 185 -18.44 -0.54 -9.51
C LEU A 185 -19.61 -0.83 -10.41
N LYS A 186 -20.62 -1.50 -9.86
CA LYS A 186 -21.88 -1.69 -10.58
C LYS A 186 -22.55 -0.34 -10.80
N GLU A 187 -23.14 -0.10 -11.97
CA GLU A 187 -23.88 1.15 -12.25
C GLU A 187 -24.91 1.50 -11.16
N LYS A 188 -25.61 0.46 -10.67
CA LYS A 188 -26.57 0.61 -9.57
C LYS A 188 -25.96 1.16 -8.28
N THR A 189 -24.69 0.86 -8.00
CA THR A 189 -23.96 1.36 -6.83
C THR A 189 -23.68 2.85 -7.00
N LEU A 190 -23.23 3.28 -8.18
CA LEU A 190 -23.08 4.71 -8.51
C LEU A 190 -24.41 5.47 -8.41
N GLY A 191 -25.50 4.88 -8.91
CA GLY A 191 -26.83 5.46 -8.78
C GLY A 191 -27.31 5.58 -7.33
N LYS A 192 -26.95 4.62 -6.45
CA LYS A 192 -27.24 4.73 -5.01
C LYS A 192 -26.43 5.84 -4.33
N ILE A 193 -25.15 5.98 -4.68
CA ILE A 193 -24.27 7.04 -4.18
C ILE A 193 -24.87 8.42 -4.52
N GLN A 194 -25.24 8.62 -5.77
CA GLN A 194 -25.87 9.87 -6.22
C GLN A 194 -27.22 10.14 -5.55
N LYS A 195 -28.07 9.12 -5.35
CA LYS A 195 -29.35 9.26 -4.64
C LYS A 195 -29.20 9.70 -3.18
N LEU A 196 -28.03 9.47 -2.58
CA LEU A 196 -27.70 9.97 -1.24
C LEU A 196 -27.02 11.34 -1.26
N ASN A 197 -26.93 12.01 -2.42
CA ASN A 197 -26.19 13.26 -2.62
C ASN A 197 -24.72 13.13 -2.18
N LEU A 198 -24.12 11.97 -2.43
CA LEU A 198 -22.70 11.72 -2.23
C LEU A 198 -22.01 11.66 -3.59
N ARG A 199 -20.70 11.91 -3.58
CA ARG A 199 -19.82 11.67 -4.71
C ARG A 199 -18.96 10.46 -4.42
N ILE A 200 -18.40 9.85 -5.47
CA ILE A 200 -17.58 8.65 -5.28
C ILE A 200 -16.27 8.96 -4.55
N GLU A 201 -15.74 10.17 -4.76
CA GLU A 201 -14.53 10.69 -4.11
C GLU A 201 -14.67 10.69 -2.60
N ASP A 202 -15.87 10.94 -2.08
CA ASP A 202 -16.15 10.99 -0.66
C ASP A 202 -15.76 9.64 -0.02
N PHE A 203 -15.99 8.50 -0.70
CA PHE A 203 -15.69 7.16 -0.18
C PHE A 203 -14.20 6.86 0.00
N PHE A 204 -13.29 7.69 -0.52
CA PHE A 204 -11.85 7.55 -0.29
C PHE A 204 -11.35 8.41 0.88
N GLU A 205 -12.22 9.20 1.49
CA GLU A 205 -11.95 9.91 2.74
C GLU A 205 -12.22 9.01 3.96
N ASN A 206 -12.04 9.57 5.16
CA ASN A 206 -12.40 8.87 6.38
C ASN A 206 -13.92 8.67 6.44
N PHE A 207 -14.36 7.42 6.32
CA PHE A 207 -15.78 7.05 6.34
C PHE A 207 -16.56 7.58 7.55
N THR A 208 -15.91 7.67 8.71
CA THR A 208 -16.52 8.23 9.92
C THR A 208 -16.85 9.72 9.73
N THR A 209 -15.99 10.45 9.03
CA THR A 209 -16.19 11.86 8.70
C THR A 209 -17.39 12.02 7.77
N ILE A 210 -17.51 11.19 6.73
CA ILE A 210 -18.65 11.23 5.81
C ILE A 210 -19.96 10.93 6.53
N ILE A 211 -19.99 9.87 7.37
CA ILE A 211 -21.18 9.54 8.16
C ILE A 211 -21.56 10.73 9.06
N ASN A 212 -20.58 11.31 9.76
CA ASN A 212 -20.83 12.47 10.60
C ASN A 212 -21.37 13.62 9.77
N HIS A 213 -20.72 13.99 8.67
CA HIS A 213 -21.19 15.06 7.81
C HIS A 213 -22.62 14.79 7.32
N LYS A 214 -22.92 13.57 6.86
CA LYS A 214 -24.22 13.27 6.27
C LYS A 214 -25.36 13.16 7.29
N ILE A 215 -25.10 12.54 8.45
CA ILE A 215 -26.11 12.39 9.51
C ILE A 215 -26.29 13.70 10.28
N VAL A 216 -25.24 14.53 10.35
CA VAL A 216 -25.15 15.65 11.28
C VAL A 216 -25.27 17.01 10.60
N GLU A 217 -24.81 17.21 9.36
CA GLU A 217 -25.02 18.49 8.64
C GLU A 217 -26.46 18.67 8.14
N ASP A 218 -27.13 17.57 7.77
CA ASP A 218 -28.58 17.59 7.50
C ASP A 218 -29.40 17.73 8.80
N ASN A 219 -28.73 17.87 9.96
CA ASN A 219 -29.36 18.02 11.26
C ASN A 219 -29.20 19.44 11.81
N SER A 220 -30.31 20.19 11.82
CA SER A 220 -30.46 21.45 12.55
C SER A 220 -29.99 21.36 14.02
N ILE A 221 -29.98 20.14 14.57
CA ILE A 221 -29.51 19.81 15.91
C ILE A 221 -28.03 20.15 16.14
N LEU A 222 -27.09 19.81 15.23
CA LEU A 222 -25.68 20.12 15.48
C LEU A 222 -25.43 21.62 15.45
N ARG A 223 -25.95 22.31 14.44
CA ARG A 223 -25.85 23.77 14.34
C ARG A 223 -26.41 24.43 15.59
N LEU A 224 -27.58 24.00 16.05
CA LEU A 224 -28.17 24.47 17.30
C LEU A 224 -27.26 24.19 18.50
N LEU A 225 -26.68 23.00 18.61
CA LEU A 225 -25.79 22.65 19.73
C LEU A 225 -24.49 23.48 19.72
N ASP A 226 -23.91 23.74 18.55
CA ASP A 226 -22.71 24.59 18.40
C ASP A 226 -23.01 26.06 18.72
N GLU A 227 -24.17 26.57 18.29
CA GLU A 227 -24.67 27.90 18.66
C GLU A 227 -24.87 28.02 20.17
N LYS A 228 -25.49 27.01 20.81
CA LYS A 228 -25.72 27.02 22.27
C LYS A 228 -24.43 26.86 23.07
N GLU A 229 -23.45 26.12 22.57
CA GLU A 229 -22.12 26.02 23.17
C GLU A 229 -21.41 27.38 23.15
N SER A 230 -21.46 28.07 22.00
CA SER A 230 -20.88 29.39 21.84
C SER A 230 -21.55 30.43 22.76
N LEU A 231 -22.88 30.38 22.88
CA LEU A 231 -23.62 31.24 23.81
C LEU A 231 -23.25 30.96 25.28
N LEU A 232 -23.08 29.69 25.64
CA LEU A 232 -22.66 29.29 26.98
C LEU A 232 -21.28 29.86 27.33
N MET A 233 -20.32 29.77 26.40
CA MET A 233 -18.99 30.37 26.56
C MET A 233 -19.06 31.89 26.73
N SER A 234 -19.87 32.57 25.91
CA SER A 234 -20.07 34.03 26.02
C SER A 234 -20.61 34.42 27.39
N ASN A 235 -21.64 33.72 27.87
CA ASN A 235 -22.24 33.99 29.18
C ASN A 235 -21.22 33.82 30.33
N PHE A 236 -20.37 32.79 30.28
CA PHE A 236 -19.32 32.62 31.30
C PHE A 236 -18.23 33.68 31.20
N SER A 237 -17.89 34.14 30.00
CA SER A 237 -16.94 35.24 29.80
C SER A 237 -17.46 36.55 30.42
N GLU A 238 -18.74 36.86 30.25
CA GLU A 238 -19.39 38.03 30.87
C GLU A 238 -19.40 37.94 32.40
N LEU A 239 -19.80 36.77 32.94
CA LEU A 239 -19.82 36.53 34.39
C LEU A 239 -18.42 36.63 34.99
N LYS A 240 -17.40 36.15 34.28
CA LYS A 240 -16.00 36.22 34.71
C LYS A 240 -15.52 37.67 34.77
N ALA A 241 -15.84 38.48 33.76
CA ALA A 241 -15.48 39.89 33.73
C ALA A 241 -16.05 40.66 34.93
N VAL A 242 -17.31 40.38 35.33
CA VAL A 242 -17.92 40.98 36.52
C VAL A 242 -17.29 40.42 37.81
N ALA A 243 -17.11 39.11 37.92
CA ALA A 243 -16.56 38.46 39.12
C ALA A 243 -15.12 38.92 39.45
N GLU A 244 -14.31 39.21 38.43
CA GLU A 244 -12.96 39.75 38.59
C GLU A 244 -12.94 41.19 39.16
N THR A 245 -14.04 41.95 39.03
CA THR A 245 -14.18 43.28 39.64
C THR A 245 -14.54 43.23 41.13
N THR A 246 -15.08 42.11 41.62
CA THR A 246 -15.49 41.94 43.01
C THR A 246 -14.33 41.40 43.86
N GLU A 247 -13.86 40.18 43.56
CA GLU A 247 -12.76 39.54 44.30
C GLU A 247 -12.09 38.46 43.43
N LYS A 248 -10.75 38.37 43.45
CA LYS A 248 -10.00 37.39 42.62
C LYS A 248 -10.39 35.93 42.90
N SER A 249 -10.81 35.62 44.14
CA SER A 249 -11.30 34.30 44.55
C SER A 249 -12.58 33.90 43.80
N PHE A 250 -13.47 34.87 43.53
CA PHE A 250 -14.71 34.68 42.78
C PHE A 250 -14.45 34.41 41.28
N GLY A 251 -13.47 35.07 40.66
CA GLY A 251 -13.09 34.80 39.27
C GLY A 251 -12.61 33.35 39.04
N ASN A 252 -11.87 32.79 40.00
CA ASN A 252 -11.46 31.38 39.97
C ASN A 252 -12.65 30.42 40.09
N MET A 253 -13.64 30.77 40.91
CA MET A 253 -14.87 29.98 41.06
C MET A 253 -15.68 29.95 39.75
N VAL A 254 -15.84 31.10 39.08
CA VAL A 254 -16.55 31.18 37.79
C VAL A 254 -15.84 30.35 36.72
N LYS A 255 -14.50 30.40 36.65
CA LYS A 255 -13.71 29.59 35.71
C LYS A 255 -13.85 28.08 35.98
N ALA A 256 -13.88 27.68 37.25
CA ALA A 256 -14.08 26.27 37.60
C ALA A 256 -15.47 25.77 37.17
N GLU A 257 -16.50 26.61 37.33
CA GLU A 257 -17.86 26.28 36.92
C GLU A 257 -18.03 26.28 35.39
N GLU A 258 -17.39 27.22 34.68
CA GLU A 258 -17.31 27.25 33.21
C GLU A 258 -16.78 25.91 32.68
N VAL A 259 -15.61 25.47 33.16
CA VAL A 259 -14.99 24.20 32.74
C VAL A 259 -15.91 23.02 33.03
N ARG A 260 -16.56 23.01 34.21
CA ARG A 260 -17.47 21.93 34.60
C ARG A 260 -18.70 21.88 33.69
N GLN A 261 -19.30 23.03 33.39
CA GLN A 261 -20.49 23.12 32.54
C GLN A 261 -20.18 22.81 31.09
N LEU A 262 -19.07 23.30 30.53
CA LEU A 262 -18.62 22.93 29.17
C LEU A 262 -18.38 21.43 29.06
N LYS A 263 -17.75 20.80 30.06
CA LYS A 263 -17.58 19.33 30.08
C LYS A 263 -18.89 18.58 30.21
N SER A 264 -19.89 19.15 30.88
CA SER A 264 -21.25 18.58 30.97
C SER A 264 -21.98 18.70 29.62
N PHE A 265 -21.91 19.89 29.02
CA PHE A 265 -22.50 20.18 27.71
C PHE A 265 -21.90 19.29 26.62
N ALA A 266 -20.57 19.15 26.56
CA ALA A 266 -19.90 18.25 25.62
C ALA A 266 -20.36 16.79 25.77
N ARG A 267 -20.58 16.31 27.00
CA ARG A 267 -21.14 14.98 27.25
C ARG A 267 -22.59 14.84 26.76
N MET A 268 -23.42 15.85 27.01
CA MET A 268 -24.79 15.91 26.50
C MET A 268 -24.84 15.93 24.98
N LYS A 269 -24.06 16.82 24.34
CA LYS A 269 -23.87 16.94 22.89
C LYS A 269 -23.53 15.59 22.27
N LYS A 270 -22.53 14.88 22.81
CA LYS A 270 -22.15 13.54 22.35
C LYS A 270 -23.30 12.52 22.44
N ARG A 271 -24.07 12.52 23.53
CA ARG A 271 -25.21 11.59 23.72
C ARG A 271 -26.36 11.89 22.76
N LEU A 272 -26.65 13.17 22.54
CA LEU A 272 -27.75 13.59 21.68
C LEU A 272 -27.44 13.29 20.20
N LEU A 273 -26.21 13.57 19.75
CA LEU A 273 -25.74 13.16 18.42
C LEU A 273 -25.75 11.64 18.24
N HIS A 274 -25.43 10.88 19.29
CA HIS A 274 -25.53 9.43 19.25
C HIS A 274 -26.98 8.93 19.12
N ALA A 275 -27.92 9.52 19.86
CA ALA A 275 -29.34 9.18 19.75
C ALA A 275 -29.90 9.48 18.35
N GLU A 276 -29.45 10.57 17.73
CA GLU A 276 -29.84 10.94 16.38
C GLU A 276 -29.27 9.97 15.33
N LYS A 277 -28.02 9.51 15.51
CA LYS A 277 -27.46 8.40 14.71
C LYS A 277 -28.29 7.11 14.82
N ILE A 278 -28.78 6.78 16.01
CA ILE A 278 -29.65 5.60 16.22
C ILE A 278 -30.98 5.79 15.48
N LYS A 279 -31.56 7.00 15.52
CA LYS A 279 -32.79 7.31 14.79
C LYS A 279 -32.62 7.17 13.28
N GLN A 280 -31.41 7.45 12.77
CA GLN A 280 -31.03 7.29 11.37
C GLN A 280 -30.31 5.96 11.09
N SER A 281 -30.54 4.92 11.90
CA SER A 281 -29.87 3.62 11.77
C SER A 281 -29.98 3.01 10.38
N GLU A 282 -31.13 3.13 9.73
CA GLU A 282 -31.34 2.63 8.35
C GLU A 282 -30.46 3.37 7.33
N LEU A 283 -30.30 4.69 7.47
CA LEU A 283 -29.41 5.47 6.62
C LEU A 283 -27.95 5.06 6.87
N LEU A 284 -27.57 4.87 8.14
CA LEU A 284 -26.23 4.44 8.51
C LEU A 284 -25.91 3.05 7.93
N GLU A 285 -26.82 2.10 8.02
CA GLU A 285 -26.67 0.77 7.43
C GLU A 285 -26.54 0.85 5.90
N ARG A 286 -27.33 1.70 5.23
CA ARG A 286 -27.22 1.93 3.79
C ARG A 286 -25.85 2.51 3.40
N LEU A 287 -25.33 3.46 4.18
CA LEU A 287 -23.99 4.04 3.97
C LEU A 287 -22.90 3.01 4.20
N GLU A 288 -23.01 2.18 5.24
CA GLU A 288 -22.05 1.11 5.53
C GLU A 288 -22.02 0.07 4.40
N ASN A 289 -23.18 -0.35 3.91
CA ASN A 289 -23.26 -1.28 2.79
C ASN A 289 -22.65 -0.69 1.50
N LEU A 290 -22.91 0.60 1.21
CA LEU A 290 -22.28 1.27 0.07
C LEU A 290 -20.77 1.39 0.24
N PHE A 291 -20.30 1.66 1.45
CA PHE A 291 -18.87 1.69 1.73
C PHE A 291 -18.23 0.32 1.49
N LEU A 292 -18.90 -0.77 1.84
CA LEU A 292 -18.43 -2.13 1.57
C LEU A 292 -18.50 -2.52 0.09
N ASP A 293 -19.44 -1.95 -0.68
CA ASP A 293 -19.46 -2.10 -2.14
C ASP A 293 -18.22 -1.46 -2.79
N VAL A 294 -17.73 -0.34 -2.25
CA VAL A 294 -16.53 0.38 -2.73
C VAL A 294 -15.23 -0.22 -2.15
N HIS A 295 -15.24 -0.56 -0.86
CA HIS A 295 -14.12 -1.08 -0.08
C HIS A 295 -14.46 -2.46 0.49
N PRO A 296 -14.43 -3.51 -0.34
CA PRO A 296 -14.75 -4.86 0.12
C PRO A 296 -13.83 -5.24 1.28
N SER A 297 -14.41 -5.82 2.33
CA SER A 297 -13.70 -6.16 3.57
C SER A 297 -12.96 -4.96 4.20
N LYS A 298 -13.45 -3.73 3.98
CA LYS A 298 -12.84 -2.47 4.43
C LYS A 298 -11.41 -2.25 3.90
N ASN A 299 -11.13 -2.75 2.70
CA ASN A 299 -9.84 -2.63 2.04
C ASN A 299 -10.05 -2.27 0.56
N TRP A 300 -8.97 -1.87 -0.13
CA TRP A 300 -8.99 -1.58 -1.55
C TRP A 300 -9.45 -2.80 -2.35
N GLN A 301 -10.36 -2.62 -3.32
CA GLN A 301 -10.90 -3.70 -4.14
C GLN A 301 -9.79 -4.53 -4.81
N GLU A 302 -8.76 -3.89 -5.37
CA GLU A 302 -7.61 -4.55 -6.00
C GLU A 302 -6.76 -5.42 -5.04
N ARG A 303 -6.96 -5.30 -3.72
CA ARG A 303 -6.29 -6.12 -2.70
C ARG A 303 -7.15 -7.27 -2.17
N VAL A 304 -8.40 -7.35 -2.61
CA VAL A 304 -9.38 -8.33 -2.12
C VAL A 304 -9.90 -9.19 -3.27
N TYR A 305 -10.28 -8.57 -4.38
CA TYR A 305 -10.81 -9.28 -5.53
C TYR A 305 -9.71 -9.75 -6.46
N ASN A 306 -9.88 -10.98 -6.94
CA ASN A 306 -9.07 -11.53 -8.01
C ASN A 306 -9.68 -11.16 -9.37
N PHE A 307 -8.87 -11.05 -10.43
CA PHE A 307 -9.33 -10.76 -11.79
C PHE A 307 -10.48 -11.68 -12.25
N SER A 308 -10.50 -12.92 -11.77
CA SER A 308 -11.55 -13.92 -12.07
C SER A 308 -12.96 -13.44 -11.75
N VAL A 309 -13.13 -12.55 -10.77
CA VAL A 309 -14.44 -11.98 -10.40
C VAL A 309 -15.04 -11.23 -11.59
N PHE A 310 -14.25 -10.43 -12.29
CA PHE A 310 -14.70 -9.63 -13.42
C PHE A 310 -14.64 -10.41 -14.74
N PHE A 311 -13.57 -11.18 -14.93
CA PHE A 311 -13.41 -12.00 -16.13
C PHE A 311 -14.51 -13.07 -16.27
N ALA A 312 -15.07 -13.56 -15.16
CA ALA A 312 -16.19 -14.52 -15.22
C ALA A 312 -17.45 -13.95 -15.88
N ASP A 313 -17.72 -12.66 -15.66
CA ASP A 313 -18.92 -11.99 -16.16
C ASP A 313 -18.70 -11.39 -17.57
N PHE A 314 -17.51 -10.86 -17.84
CA PHE A 314 -17.24 -10.05 -19.04
C PHE A 314 -16.18 -10.64 -19.99
N GLY A 315 -15.44 -11.67 -19.58
CA GLY A 315 -14.39 -12.29 -20.40
C GLY A 315 -13.30 -11.30 -20.85
N TYR A 316 -12.80 -11.47 -22.07
CA TYR A 316 -11.73 -10.62 -22.63
C TYR A 316 -12.14 -9.16 -22.84
N SER A 317 -13.43 -8.86 -23.03
CA SER A 317 -13.89 -7.47 -23.16
C SER A 317 -13.55 -6.61 -21.94
N TRP A 318 -13.56 -7.21 -20.74
CA TRP A 318 -13.11 -6.52 -19.53
C TRP A 318 -11.62 -6.24 -19.57
N LEU A 319 -10.80 -7.18 -20.06
CA LEU A 319 -9.36 -7.00 -20.15
C LEU A 319 -8.99 -5.91 -21.16
N GLU A 320 -9.65 -5.90 -22.32
CA GLU A 320 -9.52 -4.85 -23.34
C GLU A 320 -9.90 -3.48 -22.77
N THR A 321 -11.05 -3.39 -22.08
CA THR A 321 -11.49 -2.16 -21.39
C THR A 321 -10.44 -1.69 -20.38
N CYS A 322 -9.86 -2.60 -19.59
CA CYS A 322 -8.78 -2.22 -18.66
C CYS A 322 -7.59 -1.60 -19.38
N LEU A 323 -7.18 -2.19 -20.52
CA LEU A 323 -6.04 -1.71 -21.29
C LEU A 323 -6.31 -0.34 -21.92
N GLU A 324 -7.52 -0.12 -22.44
CA GLU A 324 -7.94 1.14 -23.06
C GLU A 324 -7.99 2.29 -22.05
N GLU A 325 -8.49 2.04 -20.84
CA GLU A 325 -8.60 3.06 -19.79
C GLU A 325 -7.26 3.40 -19.12
N MET A 326 -6.28 2.49 -19.16
CA MET A 326 -4.99 2.67 -18.51
C MET A 326 -4.04 3.56 -19.32
N VAL A 327 -3.92 4.83 -18.92
CA VAL A 327 -2.85 5.72 -19.40
C VAL A 327 -1.58 5.50 -18.58
N VAL A 328 -0.55 4.89 -19.17
CA VAL A 328 0.68 4.49 -18.46
C VAL A 328 1.44 5.67 -17.84
N GLN A 329 1.43 6.84 -18.48
CA GLN A 329 2.14 8.03 -18.00
C GLN A 329 1.46 8.70 -16.80
N GLU A 330 0.20 8.35 -16.52
CA GLU A 330 -0.60 8.96 -15.48
C GLU A 330 -0.91 7.93 -14.39
N SER A 331 -0.34 8.11 -13.20
CA SER A 331 -0.69 7.29 -12.05
C SER A 331 -2.01 7.77 -11.44
N LYS A 332 -3.13 7.13 -11.79
CA LYS A 332 -4.47 7.49 -11.33
C LYS A 332 -5.21 6.31 -10.72
N LEU A 333 -6.22 6.64 -9.90
CA LEU A 333 -7.29 5.71 -9.57
C LEU A 333 -8.37 5.83 -10.64
N ILE A 334 -8.56 4.77 -11.42
CA ILE A 334 -9.56 4.70 -12.49
C ILE A 334 -10.79 4.01 -11.92
N ILE A 335 -11.95 4.65 -12.04
CA ILE A 335 -13.23 4.11 -11.58
C ILE A 335 -14.03 3.74 -12.82
N VAL A 336 -14.28 2.44 -13.00
CA VAL A 336 -15.00 1.89 -14.14
C VAL A 336 -16.38 1.43 -13.68
N ALA A 337 -17.42 1.90 -14.37
CA ALA A 337 -18.76 1.40 -14.19
C ALA A 337 -18.93 0.09 -14.99
N ILE A 338 -19.38 -0.98 -14.34
CA ILE A 338 -19.60 -2.31 -14.93
C ILE A 338 -21.01 -2.86 -14.69
#